data_AF-A0A1E7KX78-F1
#
_entry.id   AF-A0A1E7KX78-F1
#
_cell.length_a   1.000
_cell.length_b   1.000
_cell.length_c   1.000
_cell.angle_alpha   90.00
_cell.angle_beta   90.00
_cell.angle_gamma   90.00
#
_symmetry.space_group_name_H-M   'P 1'
#
loop_
_entity.id
_entity.type
_entity.pdbx_description
1 polymer ?
#
loop_
_entity_poly.entity_id
_entity_poly.type
_entity_poly.pdbx_seq_one_letter_code
_entity_poly.pdbx_strand_id
1 'polypeptide(L)'
;MALTGRTALVAAVGAILVGLLLPSWTGLLAVELPLLLAILYDLVRAAPVNQLRFTRSGDTSVRLGEHASVDVVVANPSRRRCHLQLRDAWPPSSWPDGTSEAASRHRTEIAPGEQQLLTTVLRPTRRGDRTSERITARSTGPLGLAARQGSHSVPWTVRVLPAFNSRKHLPAKLARLRELDGRTSILTRGEGTEFDSLREYIPGDDTRSIDWRATARQSSVAVRTWRPERDRHILVVLDTGRTSAGRVGDAPRLDTAMDAALLLATLASRAGDRIDLLAYDRAPRATVKGRAAHEVLPAFVSAMAPIDPALVESDTRGLASTALRMARHQSLLVLLTGLEASPVENGILPVLPLLTQRHTVLVASIADPRIAEMAGARGDIDAVYEAAAATRTQLERKQTADRLRRHGVIVVDALPTELAPALADAYLTLKSTGRL
;
A
#
# COMPACT_ATOMS: atom_id res chain seq x y z
N MET A 1 -24.90 26.25 18.03
CA MET A 1 -25.27 27.45 17.24
C MET A 1 -23.99 28.06 16.68
N ALA A 2 -24.05 28.71 15.52
CA ALA A 2 -22.94 29.47 14.96
C ALA A 2 -23.45 30.81 14.42
N LEU A 3 -22.72 31.89 14.65
CA LEU A 3 -22.94 33.18 14.00
C LEU A 3 -22.13 33.23 12.70
N THR A 4 -22.64 33.93 11.69
CA THR A 4 -21.95 34.06 10.40
C THR A 4 -21.13 35.34 10.35
N GLY A 5 -20.26 35.46 9.34
CA GLY A 5 -19.54 36.71 9.06
C GLY A 5 -20.46 37.89 8.76
N ARG A 6 -21.73 37.64 8.34
CA ARG A 6 -22.71 38.71 8.14
C ARG A 6 -23.11 39.38 9.45
N THR A 7 -23.28 38.61 10.53
CA THR A 7 -23.54 39.17 11.85
C THR A 7 -22.40 40.06 12.31
N ALA A 8 -21.14 39.62 12.13
CA ALA A 8 -19.98 40.44 12.47
C ALA A 8 -19.94 41.74 11.64
N LEU A 9 -20.27 41.68 10.35
CA LEU A 9 -20.33 42.85 9.48
C LEU A 9 -21.44 43.83 9.92
N VAL A 10 -22.66 43.33 10.19
CA VAL A 10 -23.78 44.17 10.65
C VAL A 10 -23.46 44.80 12.01
N ALA A 11 -22.85 44.04 12.92
CA ALA A 11 -22.40 44.56 14.20
C ALA A 11 -21.33 45.65 14.04
N ALA A 12 -20.35 45.45 13.14
CA ALA A 12 -19.30 46.45 12.88
C ALA A 12 -19.86 47.74 12.28
N VAL A 13 -20.75 47.65 11.29
CA VAL A 13 -21.45 48.80 10.72
C VAL A 13 -22.31 49.50 11.78
N GLY A 14 -23.00 48.71 12.60
CA GLY A 14 -23.77 49.20 13.73
C GLY A 14 -22.93 49.97 14.74
N ALA A 15 -21.76 49.46 15.10
CA ALA A 15 -20.83 50.11 16.01
C ALA A 15 -20.32 51.46 15.48
N ILE A 16 -20.03 51.55 14.17
CA ILE A 16 -19.65 52.82 13.53
C ILE A 16 -20.80 53.83 13.60
N LEU A 17 -22.04 53.40 13.35
CA LEU A 17 -23.22 54.26 13.41
C LEU A 17 -23.47 54.80 14.83
N VAL A 18 -23.37 53.94 15.85
CA VAL A 18 -23.48 54.35 17.26
C VAL A 18 -22.36 55.32 17.62
N GLY A 19 -21.12 55.02 17.26
CA GLY A 19 -19.95 55.84 17.61
C GLY A 19 -19.95 57.23 16.97
N LEU A 20 -20.43 57.36 15.73
CA LEU A 20 -20.40 58.63 14.99
C LEU A 20 -21.68 59.45 15.09
N LEU A 21 -22.85 58.80 15.09
CA LEU A 21 -24.14 59.49 14.93
C LEU A 21 -24.97 59.52 16.22
N LEU A 22 -24.81 58.53 17.10
CA LEU A 22 -25.64 58.36 18.29
C LEU A 22 -24.84 57.79 19.48
N PRO A 23 -23.84 58.52 20.03
CA PRO A 23 -22.97 58.03 21.09
C PRO A 23 -23.69 58.03 22.46
N SER A 24 -24.76 57.26 22.56
CA SER A 24 -25.62 57.14 23.73
C SER A 24 -26.04 55.69 23.95
N TRP A 25 -26.45 55.38 25.19
CA TRP A 25 -27.06 54.09 25.52
C TRP A 25 -28.29 53.78 24.66
N THR A 26 -29.05 54.81 24.26
CA THR A 26 -30.19 54.67 23.36
C THR A 26 -29.78 54.32 21.94
N GLY A 27 -28.69 54.91 21.42
CA GLY A 27 -28.10 54.55 20.13
C GLY A 27 -27.61 53.10 20.10
N LEU A 28 -26.95 52.67 21.18
CA LEU A 28 -26.51 51.28 21.34
C LEU A 28 -27.69 50.30 21.30
N LEU A 29 -28.73 50.55 22.11
CA LEU A 29 -29.92 49.70 22.13
C LEU A 29 -30.67 49.69 20.80
N ALA A 30 -30.72 50.82 20.09
CA ALA A 30 -31.38 50.93 18.80
C ALA A 30 -30.73 50.07 17.70
N VAL A 31 -29.46 49.71 17.85
CA VAL A 31 -28.73 48.85 16.90
C VAL A 31 -28.69 47.40 17.38
N GLU A 32 -28.38 47.17 18.65
CA GLU A 32 -28.19 45.83 19.20
C GLU A 32 -29.52 45.06 19.32
N LEU A 33 -30.63 45.72 19.68
CA LEU A 33 -31.91 45.03 19.85
C LEU A 33 -32.46 44.50 18.52
N PRO A 34 -32.51 45.27 17.40
CA PRO A 34 -32.91 44.72 16.10
C PRO A 34 -31.97 43.63 15.61
N LEU A 35 -30.66 43.77 15.83
CA LEU A 35 -29.69 42.74 15.46
C LEU A 35 -29.93 41.43 16.22
N LEU A 36 -30.15 41.51 17.53
CA LEU A 36 -30.48 40.34 18.35
C LEU A 36 -31.78 39.68 17.89
N LEU A 37 -32.83 40.47 17.64
CA LEU A 37 -34.10 39.95 17.12
C LEU A 37 -33.94 39.29 15.75
N ALA A 38 -33.12 39.87 14.87
CA ALA A 38 -32.82 39.29 13.57
C ALA A 38 -32.04 37.97 13.70
N ILE A 39 -31.04 37.89 14.60
CA ILE A 39 -30.30 36.66 14.90
C ILE A 39 -31.22 35.56 15.44
N LEU A 40 -32.10 35.90 16.39
CA LEU A 40 -33.05 34.97 16.98
C LEU A 40 -34.07 34.47 15.95
N TYR A 41 -34.63 35.37 15.15
CA TYR A 41 -35.50 35.01 14.03
C TYR A 41 -34.80 34.06 13.06
N ASP A 42 -33.56 34.37 12.69
CA ASP A 42 -32.78 33.55 11.76
C ASP A 42 -32.50 32.14 12.32
N LEU A 43 -32.13 32.06 13.61
CA LEU A 43 -31.90 30.80 14.31
C LEU A 43 -33.18 29.96 14.47
N VAL A 44 -34.31 30.61 14.75
CA VAL A 44 -35.62 29.94 14.88
C VAL A 44 -36.10 29.45 13.53
N ARG A 45 -35.80 30.15 12.43
CA ARG A 45 -36.19 29.75 11.07
C ARG A 45 -35.23 28.74 10.43
N ALA A 46 -33.97 28.66 10.86
CA ALA A 46 -33.02 27.64 10.44
C ALA A 46 -33.57 26.21 10.68
N ALA A 47 -33.27 25.29 9.76
CA ALA A 47 -33.73 23.91 9.84
C ALA A 47 -33.02 23.17 11.00
N PRO A 48 -33.73 22.28 11.72
CA PRO A 48 -33.14 21.51 12.82
C PRO A 48 -32.18 20.44 12.26
N VAL A 49 -30.87 20.70 12.34
CA VAL A 49 -29.82 19.79 11.84
C VAL A 49 -29.83 18.41 12.52
N ASN A 50 -30.27 18.32 13.78
CA ASN A 50 -30.37 17.05 14.50
C ASN A 50 -31.44 16.08 13.93
N GLN A 51 -32.38 16.60 13.13
CA GLN A 51 -33.40 15.77 12.47
C GLN A 51 -32.93 15.23 11.12
N LEU A 52 -31.82 15.75 10.56
CA LEU A 52 -31.29 15.27 9.28
C LEU A 52 -30.88 13.80 9.39
N ARG A 53 -31.24 13.03 8.36
CA ARG A 53 -30.84 11.62 8.24
C ARG A 53 -29.79 11.49 7.16
N PHE A 54 -28.79 10.66 7.42
CA PHE A 54 -27.65 10.46 6.54
C PHE A 54 -27.47 8.97 6.28
N THR A 55 -27.26 8.60 5.03
CA THR A 55 -26.86 7.25 4.63
C THR A 55 -25.68 7.32 3.67
N ARG A 56 -24.74 6.38 3.81
CA ARG A 56 -23.56 6.28 2.93
C ARG A 56 -23.64 5.07 2.01
N SER A 57 -23.12 5.23 0.81
CA SER A 57 -22.92 4.18 -0.19
C SER A 57 -21.67 4.51 -1.03
N GLY A 58 -21.26 3.61 -1.93
CA GLY A 58 -20.17 3.84 -2.87
C GLY A 58 -19.02 2.86 -2.71
N ASP A 59 -17.82 3.31 -3.03
CA ASP A 59 -16.63 2.46 -3.03
C ASP A 59 -16.17 2.09 -1.62
N THR A 60 -15.74 0.84 -1.44
CA THR A 60 -15.14 0.33 -0.18
C THR A 60 -13.65 0.03 -0.32
N SER A 61 -13.12 0.08 -1.54
CA SER A 61 -11.71 -0.15 -1.82
C SER A 61 -11.25 0.58 -3.06
N VAL A 62 -10.00 1.03 -3.08
CA VAL A 62 -9.37 1.72 -4.22
C VAL A 62 -7.89 1.43 -4.24
N ARG A 63 -7.24 1.40 -5.40
CA ARG A 63 -5.78 1.32 -5.45
C ARG A 63 -5.15 2.68 -5.19
N LEU A 64 -4.02 2.72 -4.48
CA LEU A 64 -3.26 3.96 -4.33
C LEU A 64 -2.91 4.55 -5.72
N GLY A 65 -3.23 5.83 -5.92
CA GLY A 65 -3.12 6.53 -7.22
C GLY A 65 -4.42 6.59 -8.03
N GLU A 66 -5.44 5.82 -7.66
CA GLU A 66 -6.80 5.91 -8.22
C GLU A 66 -7.72 6.73 -7.28
N HIS A 67 -8.97 6.97 -7.69
CA HIS A 67 -9.95 7.71 -6.91
C HIS A 67 -11.11 6.81 -6.47
N ALA A 68 -11.71 7.13 -5.33
CA ALA A 68 -12.89 6.45 -4.79
C ALA A 68 -14.03 7.45 -4.66
N SER A 69 -15.25 7.04 -5.00
CA SER A 69 -16.46 7.84 -4.85
C SER A 69 -17.28 7.33 -3.67
N VAL A 70 -17.54 8.22 -2.70
CA VAL A 70 -18.41 7.92 -1.57
C VAL A 70 -19.61 8.83 -1.61
N ASP A 71 -20.77 8.22 -1.69
CA ASP A 71 -22.06 8.88 -1.80
C ASP A 71 -22.68 9.06 -0.41
N VAL A 72 -23.11 10.28 -0.13
CA VAL A 72 -23.82 10.66 1.09
C VAL A 72 -25.21 11.15 0.68
N VAL A 73 -26.23 10.37 1.02
CA VAL A 73 -27.62 10.81 0.90
C VAL A 73 -28.01 11.54 2.18
N VAL A 74 -28.48 12.78 2.02
CA VAL A 74 -28.97 13.62 3.11
C VAL A 74 -30.48 13.81 2.94
N ALA A 75 -31.26 13.33 3.90
CA ALA A 75 -32.71 13.52 3.92
C ALA A 75 -33.10 14.59 4.94
N ASN A 76 -33.98 15.51 4.53
CA ASN A 76 -34.55 16.56 5.38
C ASN A 76 -36.00 16.22 5.77
N PRO A 77 -36.25 15.52 6.89
CA PRO A 77 -37.60 15.21 7.32
C PRO A 77 -38.33 16.40 7.97
N SER A 78 -37.66 17.56 8.11
CA SER A 78 -38.25 18.72 8.76
C SER A 78 -39.21 19.47 7.81
N ARG A 79 -40.09 20.29 8.38
CA ARG A 79 -41.00 21.17 7.62
C ARG A 79 -40.33 22.45 7.10
N ARG A 80 -39.00 22.57 7.18
CA ARG A 80 -38.26 23.79 6.85
C ARG A 80 -37.24 23.53 5.76
N ARG A 81 -37.09 24.46 4.82
CA ARG A 81 -36.03 24.44 3.81
C ARG A 81 -34.68 24.54 4.52
N CYS A 82 -33.77 23.62 4.18
CA CYS A 82 -32.45 23.54 4.79
C CYS A 82 -31.40 24.10 3.84
N HIS A 83 -30.88 25.31 4.12
CA HIS A 83 -29.68 25.84 3.46
C HIS A 83 -28.46 25.22 4.14
N LEU A 84 -27.95 24.14 3.56
CA LEU A 84 -27.02 23.22 4.21
C LEU A 84 -25.59 23.45 3.72
N GLN A 85 -24.68 23.63 4.68
CA GLN A 85 -23.25 23.44 4.50
C GLN A 85 -22.87 22.16 5.23
N LEU A 86 -22.33 21.18 4.50
CA LEU A 86 -21.95 19.89 5.02
C LEU A 86 -20.43 19.74 4.90
N ARG A 87 -19.79 19.29 5.97
CA ARG A 87 -18.39 18.83 5.95
C ARG A 87 -18.38 17.33 6.20
N ASP A 88 -18.00 16.57 5.19
CA ASP A 88 -17.75 15.14 5.26
C ASP A 88 -16.31 14.90 5.69
N ALA A 89 -16.07 14.65 6.98
CA ALA A 89 -14.71 14.55 7.50
C ALA A 89 -14.08 13.16 7.24
N TRP A 90 -12.87 13.20 6.69
CA TRP A 90 -11.97 12.08 6.47
C TRP A 90 -10.54 12.46 6.86
N PRO A 91 -9.64 11.49 7.06
CA PRO A 91 -8.22 11.76 7.28
C PRO A 91 -7.63 12.66 6.19
N PRO A 92 -6.70 13.57 6.51
CA PRO A 92 -6.08 14.46 5.52
C PRO A 92 -5.46 13.71 4.34
N SER A 93 -4.93 12.51 4.58
CA SER A 93 -4.34 11.64 3.54
C SER A 93 -5.35 11.02 2.57
N SER A 94 -6.65 11.32 2.70
CA SER A 94 -7.68 10.94 1.73
C SER A 94 -7.69 11.84 0.48
N TRP A 95 -6.90 12.92 0.49
CA TRP A 95 -6.75 13.86 -0.62
C TRP A 95 -5.31 14.34 -0.78
N PRO A 96 -4.97 14.92 -1.94
CA PRO A 96 -3.75 15.71 -2.12
C PRO A 96 -3.68 16.88 -1.13
N ASP A 97 -2.46 17.24 -0.74
CA ASP A 97 -2.21 18.33 0.18
C ASP A 97 -2.86 19.65 -0.30
N GLY A 98 -3.47 20.37 0.63
CA GLY A 98 -4.19 21.62 0.35
C GLY A 98 -5.59 21.48 -0.27
N THR A 99 -6.01 20.28 -0.70
CA THR A 99 -7.32 20.10 -1.37
C THR A 99 -8.44 19.59 -0.45
N SER A 100 -8.10 19.11 0.76
CA SER A 100 -9.03 18.47 1.69
C SER A 100 -10.19 19.37 2.13
N GLU A 101 -9.96 20.67 2.31
CA GLU A 101 -11.02 21.59 2.73
C GLU A 101 -12.10 21.75 1.66
N ALA A 102 -11.70 21.94 0.40
CA ALA A 102 -12.63 22.09 -0.71
C ALA A 102 -13.35 20.77 -1.01
N ALA A 103 -12.62 19.65 -1.02
CA ALA A 103 -13.17 18.35 -1.39
C ALA A 103 -14.09 17.72 -0.32
N SER A 104 -13.92 18.08 0.95
CA SER A 104 -14.77 17.59 2.05
C SER A 104 -16.04 18.40 2.25
N ARG A 105 -16.21 19.53 1.57
CA ARG A 105 -17.31 20.47 1.82
C ARG A 105 -18.32 20.51 0.70
N HIS A 106 -19.57 20.34 1.07
CA HIS A 106 -20.72 20.41 0.18
C HIS A 106 -21.62 21.56 0.59
N ARG A 107 -22.17 22.28 -0.38
CA ARG A 107 -23.18 23.31 -0.16
C ARG A 107 -24.41 22.96 -0.98
N THR A 108 -25.56 22.92 -0.33
CA THR A 108 -26.80 22.61 -1.02
C THR A 108 -28.04 23.12 -0.28
N GLU A 109 -29.18 23.08 -0.96
CA GLU A 109 -30.48 23.39 -0.39
C GLU A 109 -31.40 22.19 -0.53
N ILE A 110 -32.01 21.77 0.58
CA ILE A 110 -32.91 20.62 0.61
C ILE A 110 -34.29 21.09 1.05
N ALA A 111 -35.32 20.90 0.22
CA ALA A 111 -36.67 21.28 0.59
C ALA A 111 -37.22 20.36 1.69
N PRO A 112 -38.34 20.74 2.34
CA PRO A 112 -39.01 19.88 3.31
C PRO A 112 -39.40 18.52 2.71
N GLY A 113 -39.05 17.43 3.39
CA GLY A 113 -39.38 16.06 2.96
C GLY A 113 -38.52 15.52 1.81
N GLU A 114 -37.63 16.33 1.24
CA GLU A 114 -36.75 15.92 0.16
C GLU A 114 -35.43 15.30 0.67
N GLN A 115 -34.74 14.63 -0.24
CA GLN A 115 -33.41 14.10 -0.02
C GLN A 115 -32.51 14.47 -1.19
N GLN A 116 -31.20 14.55 -0.92
CA GLN A 116 -30.21 14.86 -1.93
C GLN A 116 -29.00 13.97 -1.79
N LEU A 117 -28.47 13.56 -2.95
CA LEU A 117 -27.23 12.82 -3.07
C LEU A 117 -26.05 13.81 -3.19
N LEU A 118 -25.03 13.61 -2.36
CA LEU A 118 -23.77 14.35 -2.38
C LEU A 118 -22.62 13.36 -2.54
N THR A 119 -21.77 13.53 -3.55
CA THR A 119 -20.65 12.62 -3.80
C THR A 119 -19.34 13.24 -3.32
N THR A 120 -18.70 12.59 -2.35
CA THR A 120 -17.35 12.91 -1.89
C THR A 120 -16.35 12.04 -2.66
N VAL A 121 -15.54 12.66 -3.52
CA VAL A 121 -14.47 11.96 -4.27
C VAL A 121 -13.18 11.98 -3.47
N LEU A 122 -12.70 10.82 -3.06
CA LEU A 122 -11.41 10.64 -2.37
C LEU A 122 -10.30 10.39 -3.39
N ARG A 123 -9.13 10.97 -3.14
CA ARG A 123 -7.89 10.75 -3.89
C ARG A 123 -6.75 10.47 -2.91
N PRO A 124 -6.70 9.26 -2.34
CA PRO A 124 -5.80 8.97 -1.23
C PRO A 124 -4.34 9.09 -1.62
N THR A 125 -3.54 9.68 -0.72
CA THR A 125 -2.08 9.83 -0.88
C THR A 125 -1.29 8.79 -0.09
N ARG A 126 -1.97 8.00 0.75
CA ARG A 126 -1.37 6.88 1.51
C ARG A 126 -2.27 5.64 1.47
N ARG A 127 -1.65 4.45 1.45
CA ARG A 127 -2.34 3.15 1.52
C ARG A 127 -2.99 2.93 2.90
N GLY A 128 -3.76 1.86 3.04
CA GLY A 128 -4.43 1.48 4.28
C GLY A 128 -5.84 2.05 4.41
N ASP A 129 -6.45 1.80 5.55
CA ASP A 129 -7.86 2.14 5.76
C ASP A 129 -8.06 3.63 5.96
N ARG A 130 -8.90 4.23 5.11
CA ARG A 130 -9.42 5.58 5.30
C ARG A 130 -10.81 5.44 5.90
N THR A 131 -10.93 5.72 7.18
CA THR A 131 -12.21 5.69 7.89
C THR A 131 -12.86 7.06 7.84
N SER A 132 -14.17 7.11 7.64
CA SER A 132 -14.91 8.35 7.82
C SER A 132 -14.96 8.72 9.30
N GLU A 133 -14.89 10.02 9.58
CA GLU A 133 -15.04 10.51 10.95
C GLU A 133 -16.50 10.91 11.19
N ARG A 134 -16.81 12.21 11.10
CA ARG A 134 -18.14 12.77 11.34
C ARG A 134 -18.58 13.63 10.18
N ILE A 135 -19.87 13.59 9.89
CA ILE A 135 -20.52 14.55 9.01
C ILE A 135 -20.93 15.74 9.87
N THR A 136 -20.39 16.92 9.61
CA THR A 136 -20.81 18.15 10.29
C THR A 136 -21.75 18.93 9.38
N ALA A 137 -23.00 19.06 9.81
CA ALA A 137 -24.04 19.79 9.10
C ALA A 137 -24.24 21.16 9.74
N ARG A 138 -24.32 22.20 8.91
CA ARG A 138 -24.68 23.56 9.32
C ARG A 138 -25.84 24.04 8.46
N SER A 139 -26.96 24.37 9.10
CA SER A 139 -28.13 24.96 8.45
C SER A 139 -28.20 26.45 8.77
N THR A 140 -28.07 27.30 7.76
CA THR A 140 -28.22 28.77 7.91
C THR A 140 -29.69 29.17 7.82
N GLY A 141 -30.10 30.14 8.62
CA GLY A 141 -31.41 30.76 8.49
C GLY A 141 -31.51 31.64 7.22
N PRO A 142 -32.72 32.12 6.89
CA PRO A 142 -32.99 32.90 5.67
C PRO A 142 -32.26 34.25 5.60
N LEU A 143 -31.98 34.91 6.72
CA LEU A 143 -31.20 36.15 6.78
C LEU A 143 -29.68 35.87 6.67
N GLY A 144 -29.27 34.64 7.01
CA GLY A 144 -27.88 34.21 6.97
C GLY A 144 -27.01 34.86 8.05
N LEU A 145 -27.62 35.27 9.17
CA LEU A 145 -26.98 35.83 10.37
C LEU A 145 -26.58 34.71 11.36
N ALA A 146 -27.43 33.70 11.50
CA ALA A 146 -27.24 32.60 12.43
C ALA A 146 -27.44 31.24 11.75
N ALA A 147 -26.79 30.23 12.32
CA ALA A 147 -26.88 28.86 11.86
C ALA A 147 -27.01 27.87 13.02
N ARG A 148 -27.77 26.79 12.76
CA ARG A 148 -27.74 25.58 13.57
C ARG A 148 -26.62 24.68 13.06
N GLN A 149 -25.86 24.08 13.97
CA GLN A 149 -24.76 23.18 13.64
C GLN A 149 -24.86 21.91 14.48
N GLY A 150 -24.62 20.76 13.84
CA GLY A 150 -24.66 19.44 14.47
C GLY A 150 -23.72 18.47 13.74
N SER A 151 -23.35 17.40 14.43
CA SER A 151 -22.49 16.35 13.87
C SER A 151 -23.20 15.00 13.92
N HIS A 152 -22.99 14.19 12.90
CA HIS A 152 -23.60 12.88 12.72
C HIS A 152 -22.50 11.84 12.47
N SER A 153 -22.58 10.70 13.16
CA SER A 153 -21.70 9.55 12.91
C SER A 153 -22.35 8.66 11.87
N VAL A 154 -21.67 8.49 10.74
CA VAL A 154 -22.10 7.62 9.63
C VAL A 154 -20.85 6.90 9.15
N PRO A 155 -20.50 5.75 9.77
CA PRO A 155 -19.23 5.08 9.52
C PRO A 155 -19.17 4.53 8.10
N TRP A 156 -18.02 4.68 7.47
CA TRP A 156 -17.66 4.13 6.18
C TRP A 156 -16.15 3.96 6.13
N THR A 157 -15.66 2.95 5.41
CA THR A 157 -14.22 2.72 5.27
C THR A 157 -13.90 2.47 3.81
N VAL A 158 -12.91 3.21 3.30
CA VAL A 158 -12.30 2.95 1.98
C VAL A 158 -10.92 2.38 2.22
N ARG A 159 -10.74 1.11 1.86
CA ARG A 159 -9.44 0.44 1.94
C ARG A 159 -8.57 0.81 0.75
N VAL A 160 -7.47 1.51 1.00
CA VAL A 160 -6.53 1.90 -0.04
C VAL A 160 -5.49 0.81 -0.22
N LEU A 161 -5.56 0.11 -1.33
CA LEU A 161 -4.69 -1.02 -1.68
C LEU A 161 -3.30 -0.50 -2.12
N PRO A 162 -2.23 -1.29 -1.93
CA PRO A 162 -0.89 -0.94 -2.42
C PRO A 162 -0.90 -0.61 -3.91
N ALA A 163 -0.08 0.37 -4.32
CA ALA A 163 0.13 0.66 -5.73
C ALA A 163 0.81 -0.54 -6.42
N PHE A 164 0.53 -0.73 -7.72
CA PHE A 164 1.17 -1.76 -8.54
C PHE A 164 1.78 -1.12 -9.79
N ASN A 165 2.69 -0.16 -9.57
CA ASN A 165 3.30 0.65 -10.62
C ASN A 165 4.17 -0.21 -11.56
N SER A 166 4.80 -1.24 -11.01
CA SER A 166 5.65 -2.17 -11.75
C SER A 166 4.89 -3.09 -12.71
N ARG A 167 3.55 -3.12 -12.66
CA ARG A 167 2.68 -3.88 -13.58
C ARG A 167 3.02 -3.63 -15.06
N LYS A 168 3.49 -2.42 -15.40
CA LYS A 168 3.93 -2.05 -16.75
C LYS A 168 5.05 -2.94 -17.31
N HIS A 169 5.83 -3.58 -16.46
CA HIS A 169 6.92 -4.49 -16.87
C HIS A 169 6.46 -5.92 -17.15
N LEU A 170 5.25 -6.31 -16.74
CA LEU A 170 4.76 -7.68 -16.88
C LEU A 170 4.81 -8.22 -18.31
N PRO A 171 4.36 -7.49 -19.35
CA PRO A 171 4.38 -8.04 -20.72
C PRO A 171 5.77 -8.51 -21.15
N ALA A 172 6.80 -7.69 -20.89
CA ALA A 172 8.18 -8.01 -21.22
C ALA A 172 8.72 -9.18 -20.39
N LYS A 173 8.45 -9.21 -19.07
CA LYS A 173 8.90 -10.31 -18.20
C LYS A 173 8.21 -11.64 -18.53
N LEU A 174 6.93 -11.61 -18.91
CA LEU A 174 6.18 -12.79 -19.33
C LEU A 174 6.63 -13.30 -20.70
N ALA A 175 7.01 -12.42 -21.63
CA ALA A 175 7.61 -12.83 -22.89
C ALA A 175 8.93 -13.60 -22.65
N ARG A 176 9.81 -13.05 -21.81
CA ARG A 176 11.06 -13.70 -21.41
C ARG A 176 10.83 -15.04 -20.70
N LEU A 177 9.83 -15.13 -19.83
CA LEU A 177 9.44 -16.38 -19.19
C LEU A 177 9.04 -17.46 -20.20
N ARG A 178 8.22 -17.10 -21.20
CA ARG A 178 7.82 -18.04 -22.27
C ARG A 178 9.00 -18.51 -23.12
N GLU A 179 9.97 -17.64 -23.39
CA GLU A 179 11.20 -18.02 -24.07
C GLU A 179 12.01 -19.05 -23.26
N LEU A 180 12.08 -18.87 -21.94
CA LEU A 180 12.72 -19.83 -21.04
C LEU A 180 11.98 -21.17 -21.06
N ASP A 181 10.67 -21.15 -20.89
CA ASP A 181 9.84 -22.37 -20.92
C ASP A 181 9.94 -23.10 -22.27
N GLY A 182 9.98 -22.35 -23.38
CA GLY A 182 10.16 -22.89 -24.72
C GLY A 182 11.54 -23.52 -24.92
N ARG A 183 12.61 -22.85 -24.47
CA ARG A 183 13.98 -23.38 -24.55
C ARG A 183 14.17 -24.62 -23.67
N THR A 184 13.66 -24.61 -22.44
CA THR A 184 13.69 -25.77 -21.53
C THR A 184 12.90 -26.95 -22.09
N SER A 185 11.78 -26.70 -22.79
CA SER A 185 10.97 -27.78 -23.39
C SER A 185 11.68 -28.50 -24.55
N ILE A 186 12.59 -27.81 -25.25
CA ILE A 186 13.36 -28.35 -26.38
C ILE A 186 14.64 -29.06 -25.90
N LEU A 187 15.27 -28.58 -24.82
CA LEU A 187 16.54 -29.11 -24.31
C LEU A 187 16.39 -30.26 -23.31
N THR A 188 15.22 -30.46 -22.70
CA THR A 188 15.07 -31.34 -21.52
C THR A 188 13.98 -32.39 -21.69
N ARG A 189 14.00 -33.14 -22.79
CA ARG A 189 13.39 -34.48 -22.79
C ARG A 189 14.35 -35.45 -22.09
N GLY A 190 14.13 -35.73 -20.80
CA GLY A 190 14.82 -36.83 -20.10
C GLY A 190 15.49 -36.52 -18.75
N GLU A 191 15.85 -35.27 -18.45
CA GLU A 191 16.59 -34.89 -17.22
C GLU A 191 15.72 -34.15 -16.18
N GLY A 192 14.49 -34.64 -15.97
CA GLY A 192 13.60 -34.14 -14.93
C GLY A 192 13.70 -34.90 -13.61
N THR A 193 13.06 -34.37 -12.56
CA THR A 193 12.79 -35.10 -11.29
C THR A 193 11.31 -35.43 -11.10
N GLU A 194 10.41 -34.80 -11.89
CA GLU A 194 8.97 -35.05 -11.84
C GLU A 194 8.59 -36.11 -12.88
N PHE A 195 7.81 -37.12 -12.51
CA PHE A 195 7.40 -38.17 -13.45
C PHE A 195 6.56 -37.56 -14.59
N ASP A 196 6.98 -37.80 -15.83
CA ASP A 196 6.25 -37.35 -17.01
C ASP A 196 5.31 -38.45 -17.52
N SER A 197 5.91 -39.51 -18.05
CA SER A 197 5.19 -40.63 -18.67
C SER A 197 6.06 -41.88 -18.71
N LEU A 198 5.43 -43.02 -18.93
CA LEU A 198 6.14 -44.26 -19.25
C LEU A 198 6.32 -44.35 -20.77
N ARG A 199 7.54 -44.69 -21.21
CA ARG A 199 7.82 -45.04 -22.60
C ARG A 199 8.52 -46.38 -22.70
N GLU A 200 8.54 -46.94 -23.88
CA GLU A 200 9.32 -48.15 -24.17
C GLU A 200 10.83 -47.88 -24.10
N TYR A 201 11.56 -48.82 -23.51
CA TYR A 201 13.02 -48.82 -23.41
C TYR A 201 13.65 -48.87 -24.79
N ILE A 202 14.64 -48.00 -25.02
CA ILE A 202 15.47 -48.02 -26.21
C ILE A 202 16.92 -48.33 -25.77
N PRO A 203 17.65 -49.18 -26.50
CA PRO A 203 19.07 -49.42 -26.22
C PRO A 203 19.86 -48.09 -26.15
N GLY A 204 20.43 -47.79 -24.98
CA GLY A 204 21.08 -46.52 -24.66
C GLY A 204 20.45 -45.79 -23.47
N ASP A 205 19.24 -46.19 -23.06
CA ASP A 205 18.59 -45.65 -21.85
C ASP A 205 19.27 -46.15 -20.56
N ASP A 206 19.32 -45.28 -19.54
CA ASP A 206 19.86 -45.67 -18.23
C ASP A 206 18.96 -46.73 -17.57
N THR A 207 19.53 -47.89 -17.28
CA THR A 207 18.87 -49.00 -16.58
C THR A 207 18.24 -48.61 -15.23
N ARG A 208 18.72 -47.55 -14.56
CA ARG A 208 18.12 -47.03 -13.31
C ARG A 208 16.76 -46.38 -13.51
N SER A 209 16.44 -45.96 -14.72
CA SER A 209 15.16 -45.32 -15.06
C SER A 209 14.06 -46.34 -15.43
N ILE A 210 14.37 -47.64 -15.43
CA ILE A 210 13.42 -48.72 -15.68
C ILE A 210 12.45 -48.84 -14.51
N ASP A 211 11.15 -48.80 -14.81
CA ASP A 211 10.10 -49.13 -13.85
C ASP A 211 9.77 -50.61 -13.95
N TRP A 212 10.39 -51.42 -13.09
CA TRP A 212 10.14 -52.86 -13.04
C TRP A 212 8.69 -53.22 -12.72
N ARG A 213 7.97 -52.36 -11.97
CA ARG A 213 6.57 -52.60 -11.60
C ARG A 213 5.61 -52.33 -12.75
N ALA A 214 5.89 -51.31 -13.56
CA ALA A 214 5.14 -51.05 -14.79
C ALA A 214 5.48 -52.08 -15.88
N THR A 215 6.76 -52.44 -16.01
CA THR A 215 7.24 -53.46 -16.95
C THR A 215 6.56 -54.81 -16.71
N ALA A 216 6.34 -55.21 -15.45
CA ALA A 216 5.64 -56.45 -15.12
C ALA A 216 4.17 -56.53 -15.61
N ARG A 217 3.59 -55.42 -16.09
CA ARG A 217 2.20 -55.32 -16.57
C ARG A 217 2.11 -55.09 -18.09
N GLN A 218 3.24 -55.06 -18.79
CA GLN A 218 3.32 -54.74 -20.21
C GLN A 218 4.25 -55.74 -20.92
N SER A 219 4.13 -55.86 -22.25
CA SER A 219 4.96 -56.77 -23.06
C SER A 219 6.35 -56.22 -23.36
N SER A 220 6.62 -54.96 -23.03
CA SER A 220 7.90 -54.29 -23.26
C SER A 220 8.42 -53.60 -22.00
N VAL A 221 9.74 -53.38 -21.95
CA VAL A 221 10.39 -52.75 -20.79
C VAL A 221 10.01 -51.27 -20.75
N ALA A 222 9.40 -50.85 -19.64
CA ALA A 222 8.92 -49.49 -19.44
C ALA A 222 9.97 -48.64 -18.72
N VAL A 223 10.31 -47.50 -19.30
CA VAL A 223 11.22 -46.49 -18.75
C VAL A 223 10.42 -45.27 -18.31
N ARG A 224 10.71 -44.76 -17.10
CA ARG A 224 10.16 -43.49 -16.63
C ARG A 224 10.85 -42.35 -17.36
N THR A 225 10.09 -41.55 -18.08
CA THR A 225 10.54 -40.24 -18.51
C THR A 225 10.24 -39.22 -17.42
N TRP A 226 11.16 -38.29 -17.24
CA TRP A 226 11.05 -37.26 -16.22
C TRP A 226 11.00 -35.89 -16.87
N ARG A 227 10.16 -35.00 -16.33
CA ARG A 227 10.05 -33.58 -16.68
C ARG A 227 10.68 -32.71 -15.59
N PRO A 228 11.24 -31.55 -15.96
CA PRO A 228 11.68 -30.57 -14.99
C PRO A 228 10.54 -30.21 -14.03
N GLU A 229 10.82 -30.25 -12.72
CA GLU A 229 9.85 -29.96 -11.67
C GLU A 229 9.22 -28.58 -11.86
N ARG A 230 7.91 -28.55 -12.11
CA ARG A 230 7.11 -27.33 -12.30
C ARG A 230 6.42 -26.93 -11.00
N ASP A 231 7.16 -26.70 -9.93
CA ASP A 231 6.55 -26.22 -8.68
C ASP A 231 7.55 -25.69 -7.63
N ARG A 232 8.40 -24.73 -8.01
CA ARG A 232 9.38 -24.16 -7.06
C ARG A 232 8.65 -23.34 -6.00
N HIS A 233 9.08 -23.47 -4.75
CA HIS A 233 8.52 -22.69 -3.65
C HIS A 233 9.31 -21.39 -3.47
N ILE A 234 8.61 -20.27 -3.46
CA ILE A 234 9.16 -18.94 -3.23
C ILE A 234 8.48 -18.38 -2.00
N LEU A 235 9.27 -17.92 -1.03
CA LEU A 235 8.76 -17.21 0.14
C LEU A 235 9.26 -15.78 0.11
N VAL A 236 8.34 -14.85 -0.13
CA VAL A 236 8.61 -13.42 -0.02
C VAL A 236 8.47 -13.02 1.44
N VAL A 237 9.52 -12.46 2.00
CA VAL A 237 9.56 -11.92 3.36
C VAL A 237 9.66 -10.41 3.28
N LEU A 238 8.60 -9.71 3.67
CA LEU A 238 8.57 -8.26 3.81
C LEU A 238 9.00 -7.89 5.23
N ASP A 239 10.11 -7.19 5.33
CA ASP A 239 10.47 -6.50 6.57
C ASP A 239 9.51 -5.32 6.78
N THR A 240 8.89 -5.26 7.94
CA THR A 240 7.94 -4.20 8.33
C THR A 240 8.44 -3.39 9.52
N GLY A 241 9.72 -3.54 9.91
CA GLY A 241 10.32 -2.78 10.98
C GLY A 241 10.90 -1.43 10.55
N ARG A 242 11.83 -0.91 11.36
CA ARG A 242 12.38 0.44 11.28
C ARG A 242 13.06 0.75 9.95
N THR A 243 13.81 -0.20 9.41
CA THR A 243 14.51 -0.09 8.11
C THR A 243 13.53 0.20 6.97
N SER A 244 12.35 -0.43 7.00
CA SER A 244 11.28 -0.25 6.02
C SER A 244 10.47 1.04 6.21
N ALA A 245 10.57 1.67 7.38
CA ALA A 245 9.96 2.98 7.65
C ALA A 245 10.73 4.15 7.01
N GLY A 246 11.99 3.93 6.61
CA GLY A 246 12.77 4.93 5.88
C GLY A 246 12.00 5.44 4.67
N ARG A 247 11.94 6.77 4.48
CA ARG A 247 11.22 7.39 3.38
C ARG A 247 12.12 7.46 2.15
N VAL A 248 11.56 7.12 0.99
CA VAL A 248 12.18 7.39 -0.30
C VAL A 248 11.18 8.18 -1.13
N GLY A 249 11.50 9.47 -1.34
CA GLY A 249 10.49 10.45 -1.75
C GLY A 249 9.36 10.54 -0.71
N ASP A 250 8.11 10.47 -1.16
CA ASP A 250 6.94 10.66 -0.30
C ASP A 250 6.36 9.38 0.34
N ALA A 251 6.94 8.23 0.04
CA ALA A 251 6.50 6.92 0.50
C ALA A 251 7.56 6.22 1.36
N PRO A 252 7.16 5.36 2.31
CA PRO A 252 8.10 4.47 2.98
C PRO A 252 8.66 3.44 1.99
N ARG A 253 9.89 2.96 2.22
CA ARG A 253 10.52 1.87 1.46
C ARG A 253 9.63 0.63 1.38
N LEU A 254 8.82 0.39 2.41
CA LEU A 254 7.83 -0.67 2.44
C LEU A 254 6.90 -0.67 1.21
N ASP A 255 6.49 0.49 0.70
CA ASP A 255 5.56 0.56 -0.45
C ASP A 255 6.21 0.07 -1.74
N THR A 256 7.48 0.42 -1.94
CA THR A 256 8.28 -0.09 -3.06
C THR A 256 8.52 -1.59 -2.92
N ALA A 257 8.78 -2.07 -1.71
CA ALA A 257 8.91 -3.51 -1.45
C ALA A 257 7.61 -4.27 -1.77
N MET A 258 6.45 -3.71 -1.40
CA MET A 258 5.14 -4.27 -1.75
C MET A 258 4.95 -4.32 -3.28
N ASP A 259 5.28 -3.26 -4.02
CA ASP A 259 5.20 -3.26 -5.50
C ASP A 259 6.08 -4.36 -6.13
N ALA A 260 7.31 -4.52 -5.64
CA ALA A 260 8.21 -5.58 -6.07
C ALA A 260 7.68 -6.99 -5.73
N ALA A 261 7.08 -7.16 -4.55
CA ALA A 261 6.42 -8.40 -4.16
C ALA A 261 5.23 -8.73 -5.08
N LEU A 262 4.41 -7.75 -5.45
CA LEU A 262 3.28 -7.93 -6.37
C LEU A 262 3.73 -8.35 -7.77
N LEU A 263 4.82 -7.74 -8.28
CA LEU A 263 5.38 -8.13 -9.57
C LEU A 263 5.90 -9.56 -9.54
N LEU A 264 6.72 -9.89 -8.54
CA LEU A 264 7.29 -11.22 -8.37
C LEU A 264 6.18 -12.27 -8.20
N ALA A 265 5.17 -11.99 -7.38
CA ALA A 265 4.03 -12.89 -7.17
C ALA A 265 3.26 -13.17 -8.45
N THR A 266 3.01 -12.12 -9.26
CA THR A 266 2.34 -12.28 -10.56
C THR A 266 3.19 -13.11 -11.52
N LEU A 267 4.50 -12.86 -11.57
CA LEU A 267 5.41 -13.57 -12.47
C LEU A 267 5.62 -15.03 -12.07
N ALA A 268 5.85 -15.30 -10.78
CA ALA A 268 6.00 -16.65 -10.22
C ALA A 268 4.74 -17.50 -10.42
N SER A 269 3.56 -16.92 -10.12
CA SER A 269 2.28 -17.62 -10.31
C SER A 269 2.05 -18.00 -11.78
N ARG A 270 2.47 -17.14 -12.72
CA ARG A 270 2.39 -17.42 -14.17
C ARG A 270 3.40 -18.46 -14.63
N ALA A 271 4.50 -18.60 -13.90
CA ALA A 271 5.56 -19.57 -14.16
C ALA A 271 5.29 -20.95 -13.52
N GLY A 272 4.13 -21.13 -12.89
CA GLY A 272 3.75 -22.36 -12.19
C GLY A 272 4.38 -22.54 -10.81
N ASP A 273 5.06 -21.53 -10.27
CA ASP A 273 5.71 -21.61 -8.97
C ASP A 273 4.74 -21.25 -7.83
N ARG A 274 4.84 -21.96 -6.71
CA ARG A 274 4.16 -21.61 -5.46
C ARG A 274 4.85 -20.42 -4.83
N ILE A 275 4.09 -19.34 -4.58
CA ILE A 275 4.60 -18.17 -3.89
C ILE A 275 3.77 -17.82 -2.66
N ASP A 276 4.46 -17.68 -1.53
CA ASP A 276 3.91 -17.32 -0.23
C ASP A 276 4.46 -15.97 0.24
N LEU A 277 3.72 -15.33 1.15
CA LEU A 277 4.08 -14.05 1.76
C LEU A 277 4.21 -14.19 3.27
N LEU A 278 5.25 -13.59 3.83
CA LEU A 278 5.42 -13.32 5.25
C LEU A 278 5.77 -11.84 5.45
N ALA A 279 4.88 -11.06 6.05
CA ALA A 279 5.23 -9.74 6.54
C ALA A 279 5.59 -9.83 8.02
N TYR A 280 6.77 -9.33 8.41
CA TYR A 280 7.33 -9.56 9.74
C TYR A 280 8.11 -8.35 10.23
N ASP A 281 8.01 -8.05 11.53
CA ASP A 281 8.90 -7.11 12.24
C ASP A 281 9.48 -7.80 13.48
N ARG A 282 8.76 -7.78 14.61
CA ARG A 282 8.99 -8.58 15.81
C ARG A 282 8.00 -9.74 15.92
N ALA A 283 6.92 -9.69 15.15
CA ALA A 283 5.93 -10.75 15.04
C ALA A 283 5.39 -10.82 13.60
N PRO A 284 4.75 -11.93 13.20
CA PRO A 284 4.06 -12.00 11.92
C PRO A 284 2.94 -10.94 11.87
N ARG A 285 3.00 -10.04 10.90
CA ARG A 285 1.97 -9.01 10.65
C ARG A 285 0.93 -9.48 9.66
N ALA A 286 1.37 -10.24 8.66
CA ALA A 286 0.50 -10.93 7.73
C ALA A 286 1.19 -12.17 7.18
N THR A 287 0.39 -13.14 6.73
CA THR A 287 0.88 -14.35 6.09
C THR A 287 -0.09 -14.79 5.02
N VAL A 288 0.42 -15.10 3.83
CA VAL A 288 -0.33 -15.72 2.73
C VAL A 288 0.37 -17.03 2.41
N LYS A 289 -0.38 -18.14 2.42
CA LYS A 289 0.16 -19.49 2.18
C LYS A 289 -0.74 -20.30 1.29
N GLY A 290 -0.15 -21.09 0.40
CA GLY A 290 -0.83 -22.19 -0.30
C GLY A 290 -2.03 -21.76 -1.13
N ARG A 291 -1.98 -20.54 -1.69
CA ARG A 291 -3.05 -20.02 -2.55
C ARG A 291 -2.90 -20.55 -3.97
N ALA A 292 -4.03 -20.80 -4.63
CA ALA A 292 -4.01 -21.11 -6.05
C ALA A 292 -3.48 -19.90 -6.84
N ALA A 293 -2.85 -20.12 -8.00
CA ALA A 293 -2.19 -19.07 -8.78
C ALA A 293 -3.08 -17.84 -9.08
N HIS A 294 -4.38 -18.04 -9.29
CA HIS A 294 -5.33 -16.94 -9.54
C HIS A 294 -5.73 -16.15 -8.28
N GLU A 295 -5.53 -16.72 -7.09
CA GLU A 295 -5.85 -16.12 -5.79
C GLU A 295 -4.65 -15.41 -5.15
N VAL A 296 -3.42 -15.74 -5.57
CA VAL A 296 -2.17 -15.20 -5.00
C VAL A 296 -2.18 -13.67 -4.99
N LEU A 297 -2.40 -13.03 -6.14
CA LEU A 297 -2.30 -11.58 -6.25
C LEU A 297 -3.36 -10.86 -5.39
N PRO A 298 -4.66 -11.20 -5.45
CA PRO A 298 -5.66 -10.66 -4.52
C PRO A 298 -5.31 -10.89 -3.05
N ALA A 299 -4.80 -12.06 -2.69
CA ALA A 299 -4.42 -12.39 -1.31
C ALA A 299 -3.24 -11.53 -0.82
N PHE A 300 -2.21 -11.34 -1.65
CA PHE A 300 -1.06 -10.47 -1.34
C PHE A 300 -1.53 -9.02 -1.15
N VAL A 301 -2.30 -8.49 -2.09
CA VAL A 301 -2.83 -7.12 -2.04
C VAL A 301 -3.65 -6.89 -0.76
N SER A 302 -4.57 -7.81 -0.44
CA SER A 302 -5.42 -7.72 0.75
C SER A 302 -4.61 -7.82 2.05
N ALA A 303 -3.65 -8.75 2.11
CA ALA A 303 -2.80 -8.95 3.28
C ALA A 303 -1.87 -7.76 3.55
N MET A 304 -1.38 -7.09 2.51
CA MET A 304 -0.46 -5.96 2.62
C MET A 304 -1.14 -4.61 2.85
N ALA A 305 -2.39 -4.45 2.42
CA ALA A 305 -3.12 -3.19 2.51
C ALA A 305 -3.12 -2.53 3.91
N PRO A 306 -3.35 -3.24 5.03
CA PRO A 306 -3.38 -2.63 6.36
C PRO A 306 -2.01 -2.49 7.03
N ILE A 307 -0.93 -2.95 6.38
CA ILE A 307 0.40 -3.01 7.01
C ILE A 307 1.08 -1.66 6.90
N ASP A 308 1.46 -1.10 8.04
CA ASP A 308 2.35 0.05 8.18
C ASP A 308 3.71 -0.33 8.76
N PRO A 309 4.80 0.36 8.37
CA PRO A 309 6.11 0.07 8.93
C PRO A 309 6.16 0.53 10.39
N ALA A 310 6.57 -0.36 11.28
CA ALA A 310 6.72 -0.08 12.69
C ALA A 310 8.11 0.53 12.96
N LEU A 311 8.18 1.54 13.82
CA LEU A 311 9.45 2.18 14.23
C LEU A 311 10.22 1.34 15.28
N VAL A 312 10.27 0.03 15.09
CA VAL A 312 10.93 -0.95 15.96
C VAL A 312 11.98 -1.72 15.18
N GLU A 313 13.05 -2.14 15.85
CA GLU A 313 14.00 -3.08 15.25
C GLU A 313 13.34 -4.43 15.00
N SER A 314 13.63 -5.01 13.84
CA SER A 314 13.08 -6.31 13.44
C SER A 314 13.77 -7.45 14.18
N ASP A 315 12.98 -8.38 14.72
CA ASP A 315 13.49 -9.62 15.31
C ASP A 315 13.85 -10.61 14.20
N THR A 316 15.08 -10.51 13.72
CA THR A 316 15.62 -11.35 12.63
C THR A 316 15.70 -12.83 13.00
N ARG A 317 15.88 -13.18 14.29
CA ARG A 317 15.84 -14.58 14.76
C ARG A 317 14.43 -15.14 14.70
N GLY A 318 13.45 -14.37 15.20
CA GLY A 318 12.04 -14.68 15.08
C GLY A 318 11.60 -14.82 13.61
N LEU A 319 12.05 -13.91 12.75
CA LEU A 319 11.83 -13.94 11.30
C LEU A 319 12.39 -15.21 10.68
N ALA A 320 13.67 -15.52 10.92
CA ALA A 320 14.32 -16.71 10.37
C ALA A 320 13.62 -17.99 10.82
N SER A 321 13.29 -18.10 12.11
CA SER A 321 12.56 -19.26 12.63
C SER A 321 11.18 -19.43 11.96
N THR A 322 10.48 -18.31 11.72
CA THR A 322 9.16 -18.31 11.10
C THR A 322 9.27 -18.67 9.62
N ALA A 323 10.22 -18.08 8.90
CA ALA A 323 10.50 -18.39 7.50
C ALA A 323 10.83 -19.87 7.31
N LEU A 324 11.71 -20.45 8.14
CA LEU A 324 12.05 -21.88 8.08
C LEU A 324 10.87 -22.81 8.37
N ARG A 325 9.92 -22.41 9.24
CA ARG A 325 8.68 -23.18 9.46
C ARG A 325 7.73 -23.12 8.27
N MET A 326 7.78 -22.04 7.48
CA MET A 326 6.96 -21.85 6.28
C MET A 326 7.56 -22.55 5.06
N ALA A 327 8.86 -22.37 4.85
CA ALA A 327 9.63 -22.99 3.78
C ALA A 327 10.14 -24.36 4.24
N ARG A 328 9.25 -25.37 4.27
CA ARG A 328 9.60 -26.74 4.70
C ARG A 328 10.44 -27.52 3.70
N HIS A 329 10.59 -27.03 2.48
CA HIS A 329 11.37 -27.62 1.40
C HIS A 329 12.42 -26.62 0.90
N GLN A 330 13.29 -27.01 -0.02
CA GLN A 330 14.16 -26.04 -0.68
C GLN A 330 13.30 -24.97 -1.34
N SER A 331 13.67 -23.70 -1.15
CA SER A 331 12.88 -22.56 -1.58
C SER A 331 13.77 -21.39 -1.90
N LEU A 332 13.27 -20.46 -2.71
CA LEU A 332 13.82 -19.12 -2.84
C LEU A 332 13.25 -18.24 -1.73
N LEU A 333 14.08 -17.84 -0.78
CA LEU A 333 13.73 -16.85 0.24
C LEU A 333 14.09 -15.45 -0.27
N VAL A 334 13.07 -14.62 -0.52
CA VAL A 334 13.23 -13.24 -0.98
C VAL A 334 13.01 -12.29 0.20
N LEU A 335 14.09 -11.78 0.79
CA LEU A 335 14.07 -10.84 1.89
C LEU A 335 14.02 -9.41 1.34
N LEU A 336 12.89 -8.73 1.47
CA LEU A 336 12.72 -7.33 1.12
C LEU A 336 12.97 -6.48 2.37
N THR A 337 14.20 -5.99 2.51
CA THR A 337 14.71 -5.31 3.71
C THR A 337 15.83 -4.32 3.37
N GLY A 338 16.27 -3.56 4.36
CA GLY A 338 17.36 -2.60 4.26
C GLY A 338 18.75 -3.26 4.15
N LEU A 339 19.75 -2.46 3.76
CA LEU A 339 21.17 -2.82 3.74
C LEU A 339 21.99 -1.93 4.68
N GLU A 340 21.35 -1.35 5.69
CA GLU A 340 22.03 -0.64 6.76
C GLU A 340 22.97 -1.60 7.51
N ALA A 341 24.20 -1.15 7.77
CA ALA A 341 25.23 -2.00 8.35
C ALA A 341 24.80 -2.63 9.69
N SER A 342 24.31 -1.82 10.64
CA SER A 342 23.97 -2.31 11.99
C SER A 342 22.82 -3.35 12.00
N PRO A 343 21.66 -3.13 11.34
CA PRO A 343 20.61 -4.15 11.24
C PRO A 343 21.05 -5.44 10.55
N VAL A 344 21.90 -5.35 9.51
CA VAL A 344 22.40 -6.54 8.81
C VAL A 344 23.41 -7.30 9.66
N GLU A 345 24.35 -6.60 10.30
CA GLU A 345 25.42 -7.19 11.10
C GLU A 345 24.92 -7.82 12.39
N ASN A 346 24.01 -7.14 13.10
CA ASN A 346 23.47 -7.63 14.35
C ASN A 346 22.25 -8.54 14.17
N GLY A 347 21.67 -8.55 12.97
CA GLY A 347 20.41 -9.26 12.68
C GLY A 347 20.57 -10.39 11.67
N ILE A 348 20.63 -10.06 10.38
CA ILE A 348 20.56 -11.04 9.28
C ILE A 348 21.80 -11.94 9.26
N LEU A 349 23.01 -11.38 9.38
CA LEU A 349 24.26 -12.16 9.26
C LEU A 349 24.35 -13.32 10.27
N PRO A 350 24.04 -13.14 11.57
CA PRO A 350 24.03 -14.24 12.54
C PRO A 350 23.11 -15.41 12.20
N VAL A 351 21.96 -15.15 11.56
CA VAL A 351 20.97 -16.19 11.23
C VAL A 351 21.10 -16.72 9.81
N LEU A 352 21.90 -16.04 8.98
CA LEU A 352 22.03 -16.34 7.57
C LEU A 352 22.48 -17.77 7.27
N PRO A 353 23.46 -18.38 8.00
CA PRO A 353 23.84 -19.76 7.78
C PRO A 353 22.67 -20.75 7.92
N LEU A 354 21.72 -20.47 8.81
CA LEU A 354 20.53 -21.32 9.00
C LEU A 354 19.60 -21.27 7.78
N LEU A 355 19.53 -20.12 7.11
CA LEU A 355 18.72 -19.93 5.91
C LEU A 355 19.42 -20.52 4.68
N THR A 356 20.70 -20.24 4.49
CA THR A 356 21.45 -20.63 3.28
C THR A 356 21.84 -22.10 3.24
N GLN A 357 21.79 -22.81 4.39
CA GLN A 357 21.99 -24.27 4.43
C GLN A 357 21.03 -25.04 3.51
N ARG A 358 19.80 -24.53 3.34
CA ARG A 358 18.74 -25.22 2.59
C ARG A 358 18.12 -24.38 1.49
N HIS A 359 18.13 -23.06 1.63
CA HIS A 359 17.41 -22.17 0.75
C HIS A 359 18.35 -21.30 -0.07
N THR A 360 17.93 -20.98 -1.28
CA THR A 360 18.53 -19.88 -2.03
C THR A 360 18.02 -18.59 -1.41
N VAL A 361 18.91 -17.75 -0.87
CA VAL A 361 18.55 -16.48 -0.23
C VAL A 361 18.85 -15.33 -1.16
N LEU A 362 17.84 -14.49 -1.40
CA LEU A 362 17.94 -13.24 -2.14
C LEU A 362 17.52 -12.09 -1.22
N VAL A 363 18.39 -11.10 -1.07
CA VAL A 363 18.09 -9.83 -0.39
C VAL A 363 17.84 -8.77 -1.44
N ALA A 364 16.67 -8.16 -1.39
CA ALA A 364 16.29 -7.05 -2.26
C ALA A 364 16.10 -5.79 -1.40
N SER A 365 16.85 -4.74 -1.73
CA SER A 365 16.90 -3.51 -0.94
C SER A 365 16.76 -2.28 -1.80
N ILE A 366 16.10 -1.26 -1.23
CA ILE A 366 15.78 -0.01 -1.91
C ILE A 366 16.85 1.02 -1.59
N ALA A 367 17.56 1.45 -2.63
CA ALA A 367 18.48 2.58 -2.58
C ALA A 367 17.71 3.90 -2.61
N ASP A 368 18.25 4.92 -1.94
CA ASP A 368 17.66 6.26 -1.91
C ASP A 368 18.32 7.15 -2.99
N PRO A 369 17.58 7.64 -4.00
CA PRO A 369 18.13 8.54 -5.01
C PRO A 369 18.67 9.84 -4.40
N ARG A 370 18.13 10.30 -3.27
CA ARG A 370 18.59 11.52 -2.60
C ARG A 370 20.03 11.40 -2.11
N ILE A 371 20.42 10.21 -1.67
CA ILE A 371 21.81 9.93 -1.26
C ILE A 371 22.75 10.04 -2.48
N ALA A 372 22.31 9.60 -3.66
CA ALA A 372 23.10 9.76 -4.88
C ALA A 372 23.23 11.23 -5.30
N GLU A 373 22.15 12.01 -5.21
CA GLU A 373 22.17 13.46 -5.44
C GLU A 373 23.12 14.17 -4.47
N MET A 374 23.01 13.88 -3.17
CA MET A 374 23.85 14.49 -2.13
C MET A 374 25.33 14.20 -2.35
N ALA A 375 25.71 12.97 -2.73
CA ALA A 375 27.11 12.63 -3.04
C ALA A 375 27.69 13.47 -4.20
N GLY A 376 26.83 13.91 -5.12
CA GLY A 376 27.18 14.80 -6.22
C GLY A 376 27.25 16.29 -5.85
N ALA A 377 26.76 16.69 -4.68
CA ALA A 377 26.71 18.09 -4.27
C ALA A 377 28.10 18.72 -4.17
N ARG A 378 28.20 19.98 -4.61
CA ARG A 378 29.43 20.80 -4.59
C ARG A 378 29.03 22.23 -4.22
N GLY A 379 29.97 23.02 -3.73
CA GLY A 379 29.74 24.44 -3.43
C GLY A 379 30.31 24.82 -2.07
N ASP A 380 29.42 25.21 -1.16
CA ASP A 380 29.77 25.61 0.20
C ASP A 380 30.20 24.43 1.08
N ILE A 381 30.58 24.76 2.32
CA ILE A 381 31.06 23.80 3.31
C ILE A 381 29.97 22.76 3.63
N ASP A 382 28.71 23.18 3.73
CA ASP A 382 27.59 22.30 4.03
C ASP A 382 27.37 21.27 2.92
N ALA A 383 27.40 21.70 1.65
CA ALA A 383 27.31 20.82 0.49
C ALA A 383 28.46 19.78 0.45
N VAL A 384 29.67 20.16 0.87
CA VAL A 384 30.81 19.23 0.96
C VAL A 384 30.60 18.20 2.06
N TYR A 385 30.12 18.60 3.24
CA TYR A 385 29.81 17.67 4.32
C TYR A 385 28.66 16.72 3.98
N GLU A 386 27.60 17.22 3.33
CA GLU A 386 26.51 16.40 2.81
C GLU A 386 27.02 15.36 1.80
N ALA A 387 27.87 15.77 0.87
CA ALA A 387 28.46 14.88 -0.13
C ALA A 387 29.37 13.81 0.51
N ALA A 388 30.17 14.18 1.50
CA ALA A 388 31.01 13.25 2.24
C ALA A 388 30.17 12.22 3.03
N ALA A 389 29.12 12.67 3.73
CA ALA A 389 28.22 11.81 4.48
C ALA A 389 27.45 10.83 3.56
N ALA A 390 26.97 11.31 2.42
CA ALA A 390 26.30 10.50 1.42
C ALA A 390 27.24 9.45 0.79
N THR A 391 28.48 9.85 0.45
CA THR A 391 29.50 8.94 -0.08
C THR A 391 29.85 7.84 0.92
N ARG A 392 30.00 8.18 2.22
CA ARG A 392 30.20 7.20 3.28
C ARG A 392 29.04 6.21 3.37
N THR A 393 27.80 6.71 3.33
CA THR A 393 26.60 5.87 3.37
C THR A 393 26.54 4.89 2.19
N GLN A 394 26.90 5.33 0.98
CA GLN A 394 26.98 4.46 -0.20
C GLN A 394 28.05 3.38 -0.05
N LEU A 395 29.23 3.74 0.50
CA LEU A 395 30.32 2.79 0.71
C LEU A 395 29.96 1.72 1.75
N GLU A 396 29.38 2.12 2.89
CA GLU A 396 28.90 1.19 3.93
C GLU A 396 27.85 0.23 3.39
N ARG A 397 26.91 0.74 2.57
CA ARG A 397 25.88 -0.07 1.92
C ARG A 397 26.50 -1.08 0.95
N LYS A 398 27.46 -0.65 0.12
CA LYS A 398 28.19 -1.54 -0.81
C LYS A 398 28.96 -2.62 -0.06
N GLN A 399 29.67 -2.26 1.01
CA GLN A 399 30.39 -3.22 1.86
C GLN A 399 29.45 -4.25 2.48
N THR A 400 28.28 -3.81 2.96
CA THR A 400 27.23 -4.69 3.50
C THR A 400 26.73 -5.67 2.44
N ALA A 401 26.44 -5.18 1.23
CA ALA A 401 26.05 -6.02 0.10
C ALA A 401 27.13 -7.05 -0.28
N ASP A 402 28.40 -6.63 -0.36
CA ASP A 402 29.52 -7.53 -0.69
C ASP A 402 29.77 -8.56 0.41
N ARG A 403 29.54 -8.20 1.68
CA ARG A 403 29.58 -9.14 2.80
C ARG A 403 28.48 -10.19 2.71
N LEU A 404 27.25 -9.82 2.35
CA LEU A 404 26.16 -10.77 2.11
C LEU A 404 26.47 -11.69 0.92
N ARG A 405 26.99 -11.14 -0.18
CA ARG A 405 27.40 -11.94 -1.37
C ARG A 405 28.44 -13.00 -1.04
N ARG A 406 29.42 -12.67 -0.19
CA ARG A 406 30.42 -13.65 0.30
C ARG A 406 29.81 -14.81 1.10
N HIS A 407 28.61 -14.64 1.65
CA HIS A 407 27.85 -15.69 2.33
C HIS A 407 26.86 -16.42 1.40
N GLY A 408 27.00 -16.26 0.08
CA GLY A 408 26.16 -16.94 -0.91
C GLY A 408 24.79 -16.28 -1.15
N VAL A 409 24.57 -15.08 -0.61
CA VAL A 409 23.31 -14.33 -0.81
C VAL A 409 23.33 -13.57 -2.12
N ILE A 410 22.23 -13.62 -2.84
CA ILE A 410 22.02 -12.80 -4.03
C ILE A 410 21.51 -11.45 -3.57
N VAL A 411 22.20 -10.36 -3.91
CA VAL A 411 21.82 -9.01 -3.47
C VAL A 411 21.39 -8.18 -4.67
N VAL A 412 20.11 -7.77 -4.66
CA VAL A 412 19.53 -6.77 -5.56
C VAL A 412 19.43 -5.47 -4.77
N ASP A 413 20.25 -4.49 -5.13
CA ASP A 413 20.22 -3.13 -4.56
C ASP A 413 19.93 -2.15 -5.69
N ALA A 414 18.78 -1.49 -5.66
CA ALA A 414 18.27 -0.71 -6.79
C ALA A 414 17.40 0.46 -6.33
N LEU A 415 17.24 1.45 -7.22
CA LEU A 415 16.33 2.57 -7.02
C LEU A 415 14.86 2.11 -6.99
N PRO A 416 13.93 2.91 -6.44
CA PRO A 416 12.54 2.47 -6.26
C PRO A 416 11.84 1.98 -7.54
N THR A 417 12.07 2.67 -8.66
CA THR A 417 11.47 2.32 -9.96
C THR A 417 12.12 1.10 -10.62
N GLU A 418 13.29 0.69 -10.15
CA GLU A 418 14.13 -0.36 -10.75
C GLU A 418 14.12 -1.65 -9.93
N LEU A 419 13.79 -1.58 -8.64
CA LEU A 419 13.81 -2.72 -7.73
C LEU A 419 12.92 -3.87 -8.23
N ALA A 420 11.66 -3.59 -8.54
CA ALA A 420 10.71 -4.60 -8.99
C ALA A 420 11.20 -5.31 -10.26
N PRO A 421 11.55 -4.62 -11.38
CA PRO A 421 12.06 -5.30 -12.56
C PRO A 421 13.40 -6.02 -12.33
N ALA A 422 14.30 -5.48 -11.50
CA ALA A 422 15.58 -6.13 -11.17
C ALA A 422 15.37 -7.42 -10.35
N LEU A 423 14.44 -7.40 -9.39
CA LEU A 423 14.05 -8.60 -8.63
C LEU A 423 13.44 -9.67 -9.54
N ALA A 424 12.56 -9.26 -10.46
CA ALA A 424 11.99 -10.16 -11.45
C ALA A 424 13.07 -10.77 -12.36
N ASP A 425 14.08 -10.00 -12.78
CA ASP A 425 15.21 -10.52 -13.55
C ASP A 425 16.06 -11.51 -12.76
N ALA A 426 16.37 -11.21 -11.50
CA ALA A 426 17.11 -12.12 -10.63
C ALA A 426 16.37 -13.46 -10.47
N TYR A 427 15.05 -13.42 -10.27
CA TYR A 427 14.22 -14.62 -10.25
C TYR A 427 14.26 -15.39 -11.58
N LEU A 428 14.11 -14.72 -12.73
CA LEU A 428 14.17 -15.38 -14.04
C LEU A 428 15.55 -16.01 -14.31
N THR A 429 16.64 -15.35 -13.90
CA THR A 429 17.99 -15.90 -13.97
C THR A 429 18.17 -17.13 -13.09
N LEU A 430 17.62 -17.12 -11.88
CA LEU A 430 17.63 -18.30 -11.01
C LEU A 430 16.83 -19.46 -11.60
N LYS A 431 15.66 -19.16 -12.19
CA LYS A 431 14.84 -20.15 -12.88
C LYS A 431 15.58 -20.74 -14.07
N SER A 432 16.22 -19.92 -14.90
CA SER A 432 16.95 -20.39 -16.09
C SER A 432 18.21 -21.20 -15.77
N THR A 433 18.80 -20.99 -14.58
CA THR A 433 20.02 -21.70 -14.15
C THR A 433 19.72 -22.91 -13.26
N GLY A 434 18.45 -23.24 -13.00
CA GLY A 434 18.06 -24.36 -12.15
C GLY A 434 18.43 -24.19 -10.67
N ARG A 435 18.67 -22.95 -10.22
CA ARG A 435 19.12 -22.63 -8.85
C ARG A 435 17.96 -22.27 -7.89
N LEU A 436 16.71 -22.51 -8.31
CA LEU A 436 15.51 -22.28 -7.50
C LEU A 436 15.26 -23.40 -6.50
#